data_AF-A0A523WXC9-F1
#
_entry.id   AF-A0A523WXC9-F1
#
_cell.length_a   1.000
_cell.length_b   1.000
_cell.length_c   1.000
_cell.angle_alpha   90.00
_cell.angle_beta   90.00
_cell.angle_gamma   90.00
#
_symmetry.space_group_name_H-M   'P 1'
#
loop_
_entity.id
_entity.type
_entity.pdbx_description
1 polymer ?
#
loop_
_entity_poly.entity_id
_entity_poly.type
_entity_poly.pdbx_seq_one_letter_code
_entity_poly.pdbx_strand_id
1 'polypeptide(L)'
;MSKLLDKALKDLSPRSSQFKVLLYLAFKGPAPPSTIAEETGISPGTVRPALRALLTKKYVTQEMDRSYKSKIAFTEIVSDLYTNYTRKE
;
A
#
# COMPACT_ATOMS: atom_id res chain seq x y z
N MET A 1 17.11 1.21 5.03
CA MET A 1 15.65 1.04 5.17
C MET A 1 15.00 2.40 4.92
N SER A 2 13.96 2.48 4.09
CA SER A 2 13.34 3.76 3.75
C SER A 2 12.54 4.30 4.93
N LYS A 3 12.76 5.58 5.30
CA LYS A 3 12.01 6.26 6.38
C LYS A 3 10.49 6.22 6.16
N LEU A 4 10.05 6.10 4.90
CA LEU A 4 8.63 6.03 4.54
C LEU A 4 8.04 4.65 4.84
N LEU A 5 8.79 3.58 4.56
CA LEU A 5 8.40 2.20 4.88
C LEU A 5 8.27 2.01 6.39
N ASP A 6 9.27 2.45 7.17
CA ASP A 6 9.26 2.32 8.63
C ASP A 6 8.01 2.98 9.24
N LYS A 7 7.61 4.12 8.69
CA LYS A 7 6.41 4.84 9.13
C LYS A 7 5.14 4.09 8.74
N ALA A 8 5.06 3.60 7.50
CA ALA A 8 3.91 2.85 7.01
C ALA A 8 3.68 1.56 7.82
N LEU A 9 4.75 0.84 8.18
CA LEU A 9 4.67 -0.38 8.99
C LEU A 9 4.22 -0.14 10.43
N LYS A 10 4.50 1.05 11.00
CA LYS A 10 3.98 1.46 12.32
C LYS A 10 2.52 1.93 12.25
N ASP A 11 2.17 2.61 11.17
CA ASP A 11 0.87 3.26 10.99
C ASP A 11 -0.24 2.30 10.55
N LEU A 12 0.10 1.21 9.85
CA LEU A 12 -0.85 0.36 9.16
C LEU A 12 -0.78 -1.06 9.70
N SER A 13 -1.92 -1.60 10.13
CA SER A 13 -2.02 -3.02 10.44
C SER A 13 -1.89 -3.85 9.15
N PRO A 14 -1.10 -4.94 9.14
CA PRO A 14 -0.99 -5.85 7.99
C PRO A 14 -2.33 -6.45 7.53
N ARG A 15 -3.32 -6.51 8.43
CA ARG A 15 -4.68 -7.03 8.12
C ARG A 15 -5.63 -5.96 7.59
N SER A 16 -5.26 -4.69 7.67
CA SER A 16 -6.12 -3.58 7.25
C SER A 16 -6.25 -3.50 5.72
N SER A 17 -7.39 -2.99 5.25
CA SER A 17 -7.58 -2.70 3.82
C SER A 17 -6.60 -1.66 3.30
N GLN A 18 -6.17 -0.72 4.14
CA GLN A 18 -5.16 0.29 3.79
C GLN A 18 -3.82 -0.37 3.44
N PHE A 19 -3.35 -1.30 4.27
CA PHE A 19 -2.12 -2.05 4.00
C PHE A 19 -2.24 -2.88 2.73
N LYS A 20 -3.34 -3.61 2.56
CA LYS A 20 -3.59 -4.42 1.35
C LYS A 20 -3.60 -3.58 0.07
N VAL A 21 -4.25 -2.42 0.09
CA VAL A 21 -4.28 -1.48 -1.05
C VAL A 21 -2.88 -0.92 -1.33
N LEU A 22 -2.13 -0.52 -0.31
CA LEU A 22 -0.76 -0.04 -0.45
C LEU A 22 0.15 -1.12 -1.08
N LEU A 23 0.05 -2.36 -0.58
CA LEU A 23 0.83 -3.49 -1.09
C LEU A 23 0.48 -3.80 -2.54
N TYR A 24 -0.81 -3.81 -2.88
CA TYR A 24 -1.27 -3.98 -4.27
C TYR A 24 -0.66 -2.93 -5.18
N LEU A 25 -0.74 -1.64 -4.82
CA LEU A 25 -0.19 -0.55 -5.63
C LEU A 25 1.34 -0.59 -5.74
N ALA A 26 2.03 -1.06 -4.70
CA ALA A 26 3.48 -1.25 -4.74
C ALA A 26 3.87 -2.37 -5.71
N PHE A 27 3.09 -3.46 -5.71
CA PHE A 27 3.34 -4.66 -6.52
C PHE A 27 2.92 -4.50 -7.99
N LYS A 28 1.67 -4.10 -8.23
CA LYS A 28 1.08 -3.97 -9.58
C LYS A 28 1.44 -2.66 -10.27
N GLY A 29 1.67 -1.60 -9.51
CA GLY A 29 1.84 -0.25 -10.03
C GLY A 29 0.56 0.60 -9.99
N PRO A 30 0.53 1.72 -10.73
CA PRO A 30 -0.58 2.67 -10.69
C PRO A 30 -1.90 2.06 -11.14
N ALA A 31 -2.98 2.25 -10.37
CA ALA A 31 -4.30 1.73 -10.72
C ALA A 31 -5.45 2.64 -10.23
N PRO A 32 -6.58 2.70 -10.95
CA PRO A 32 -7.77 3.40 -10.51
C PRO A 32 -8.52 2.62 -9.40
N PRO A 33 -9.38 3.28 -8.60
CA PRO A 33 -10.10 2.62 -7.50
C PRO A 33 -10.94 1.41 -7.89
N SER A 34 -11.52 1.40 -9.10
CA SER A 34 -12.33 0.28 -9.61
C SER A 34 -11.48 -0.96 -9.84
N THR A 35 -10.35 -0.82 -10.53
CA THR A 35 -9.41 -1.92 -10.79
C THR A 35 -8.84 -2.48 -9.50
N ILE A 36 -8.49 -1.62 -8.54
CA ILE A 36 -8.05 -2.07 -7.21
C ILE A 36 -9.14 -2.91 -6.53
N ALA A 37 -10.39 -2.46 -6.54
CA ALA A 37 -11.50 -3.18 -5.92
C ALA A 37 -11.73 -4.55 -6.56
N GLU A 38 -11.72 -4.60 -7.89
CA GLU A 38 -11.90 -5.81 -8.68
C GLU A 38 -10.78 -6.83 -8.42
N GLU A 39 -9.52 -6.43 -8.57
CA GLU A 39 -8.38 -7.36 -8.47
C GLU A 39 -8.06 -7.78 -7.03
N THR A 40 -8.37 -6.94 -6.04
CA THR A 40 -8.10 -7.27 -4.63
C THR A 40 -9.28 -7.94 -3.93
N GLY A 41 -10.47 -7.92 -4.53
CA GLY A 41 -11.72 -8.34 -3.89
C GLY A 41 -12.17 -7.44 -2.73
N ILE A 42 -11.50 -6.30 -2.49
CA ILE A 42 -11.91 -5.33 -1.47
C ILE A 42 -13.11 -4.54 -2.00
N SER A 43 -14.15 -4.39 -1.18
CA SER A 43 -15.35 -3.68 -1.61
C SER A 43 -15.02 -2.26 -2.11
N PRO A 44 -15.67 -1.77 -3.20
CA PRO A 44 -15.46 -0.40 -3.68
C PRO A 44 -15.70 0.67 -2.60
N GLY A 45 -16.66 0.42 -1.70
CA GLY A 45 -16.98 1.27 -0.55
C GLY A 45 -15.86 1.33 0.49
N THR A 46 -14.94 0.36 0.50
CA THR A 46 -13.75 0.32 1.37
C THR A 46 -12.50 0.84 0.68
N VAL A 47 -12.33 0.61 -0.63
CA VAL A 47 -11.14 1.05 -1.39
C VAL A 47 -11.00 2.56 -1.37
N ARG A 48 -12.08 3.31 -1.65
CA ARG A 48 -12.01 4.78 -1.70
C ARG A 48 -11.62 5.42 -0.34
N PRO A 49 -12.21 5.04 0.80
CA PRO A 49 -11.72 5.46 2.11
C PRO A 49 -10.26 5.07 2.37
N ALA A 50 -9.85 3.85 2.01
CA ALA A 50 -8.47 3.39 2.19
C ALA A 50 -7.47 4.27 1.40
N LEU A 51 -7.75 4.54 0.13
CA LEU A 51 -6.94 5.42 -0.71
C LEU A 51 -6.86 6.85 -0.18
N ARG A 52 -7.99 7.40 0.32
CA ARG A 52 -7.99 8.71 0.97
C ARG A 52 -7.07 8.75 2.19
N ALA A 53 -7.15 7.73 3.05
CA ALA A 53 -6.28 7.63 4.23
C ALA A 53 -4.78 7.51 3.83
N LEU A 54 -4.47 6.72 2.82
CA LEU A 54 -3.11 6.57 2.31
C LEU A 54 -2.56 7.85 1.67
N LEU A 55 -3.40 8.60 0.94
CA LEU A 55 -3.07 9.92 0.39
C LEU A 55 -2.75 10.91 1.52
N THR A 56 -3.60 11.00 2.53
CA THR A 56 -3.38 11.89 3.70
C THR A 56 -2.07 11.55 4.41
N LYS A 57 -1.75 10.26 4.53
CA LYS A 57 -0.48 9.79 5.11
C LYS A 57 0.73 9.90 4.17
N LYS A 58 0.53 10.33 2.92
CA LYS A 58 1.54 10.48 1.86
C LYS A 58 2.22 9.17 1.45
N TYR A 59 1.56 8.03 1.62
CA TYR A 59 2.06 6.72 1.18
C TYR A 59 1.77 6.42 -0.28
N VAL A 60 0.79 7.13 -0.87
CA VAL A 60 0.47 7.05 -2.29
C VAL A 60 0.41 8.46 -2.89
N THR A 61 0.49 8.55 -4.22
CA THR A 61 0.12 9.73 -5.01
C THR A 61 -1.13 9.42 -5.83
N GLN A 62 -1.84 10.47 -6.22
CA GLN A 62 -2.85 10.38 -7.28
C GLN A 62 -2.24 10.99 -8.54
N GLU A 63 -2.22 10.21 -9.61
CA GLU A 63 -1.73 10.61 -10.92
C GLU A 63 -2.81 11.40 -11.69
N MET A 64 -2.44 12.05 -12.80
CA MET A 64 -3.36 12.89 -13.58
C MET A 64 -4.58 12.12 -14.13
N ASP A 65 -4.40 10.83 -14.44
CA ASP A 65 -5.44 9.92 -14.91
C ASP A 65 -6.35 9.39 -13.78
N ARG A 66 -6.19 9.93 -12.56
CA ARG A 66 -6.88 9.52 -11.33
C ARG A 66 -6.50 8.13 -10.82
N SER A 67 -5.49 7.49 -11.42
CA SER A 67 -4.87 6.30 -10.83
C SER A 67 -4.10 6.68 -9.57
N TYR A 68 -3.87 5.70 -8.70
CA TYR A 68 -3.12 5.86 -7.47
C TYR A 68 -1.83 5.07 -7.58
N LYS A 69 -0.71 5.65 -7.16
CA LYS A 69 0.61 5.03 -7.22
C LYS A 69 1.24 4.95 -5.83
N SER A 70 1.86 3.82 -5.50
CA SER A 70 2.62 3.69 -4.25
C SER A 70 3.91 4.52 -4.30
N LYS A 71 4.22 5.20 -3.19
CA LYS A 71 5.53 5.85 -2.97
C LYS A 71 6.56 4.92 -2.33
N ILE A 72 6.14 3.71 -1.94
CA ILE A 72 6.99 2.69 -1.33
C ILE A 72 7.16 1.57 -2.36
N ALA A 73 8.39 1.18 -2.64
CA ALA A 73 8.66 0.13 -3.60
C ALA A 73 8.31 -1.25 -3.01
N PHE A 74 7.77 -2.14 -3.82
CA PHE A 74 7.46 -3.51 -3.38
C PHE A 74 8.70 -4.25 -2.87
N THR A 75 9.85 -4.03 -3.51
CA THR A 75 11.14 -4.62 -3.12
C THR A 75 11.57 -4.19 -1.72
N GLU A 76 11.28 -2.96 -1.30
CA GLU A 76 11.57 -2.49 0.05
C GLU A 76 10.71 -3.23 1.09
N ILE A 77 9.42 -3.44 0.79
CA ILE A 77 8.49 -4.16 1.67
C ILE A 77 8.94 -5.62 1.84
N VAL A 78 9.27 -6.31 0.75
CA VAL A 78 9.71 -7.71 0.79
C VAL A 78 11.05 -7.86 1.50
N SER A 79 12.00 -6.95 1.24
CA SER A 79 13.31 -6.98 1.89
C SER A 79 13.19 -6.81 3.42
N ASP A 80 12.31 -5.92 3.88
CA ASP A 80 12.03 -5.75 5.30
C ASP A 80 11.36 -6.98 5.92
N LEU A 81 10.35 -7.55 5.27
CA LEU A 81 9.68 -8.76 5.72
C LEU A 81 10.66 -9.92 5.90
N TYR A 82 11.54 -10.15 4.91
CA TYR A 82 12.53 -11.21 4.98
C TYR A 82 13.55 -10.97 6.08
N THR A 83 14.07 -9.74 6.20
CA THR A 83 15.03 -9.36 7.26
C THR A 83 14.45 -9.54 8.66
N ASN A 84 13.18 -9.17 8.85
CA ASN A 84 12.52 -9.27 10.15
C ASN A 84 12.03 -10.69 10.46
N TYR A 85 11.81 -11.53 9.45
CA TYR A 85 11.56 -12.95 9.62
C TYR A 85 12.83 -13.67 10.10
N THR A 86 13.98 -13.47 9.44
CA THR A 86 15.25 -14.13 9.80
C THR A 86 15.83 -13.69 11.15
N ARG A 87 15.36 -12.57 11.72
CA ARG A 87 15.76 -12.10 13.07
C ARG A 87 14.94 -12.71 14.21
N LYS A 88 13.82 -13.36 13.88
CA LYS A 88 12.93 -14.03 14.84
C LYS A 88 13.24 -15.52 15.00
N GLU A 89 14.07 -16.06 14.12
CA GLU A 89 14.77 -17.34 14.27
C GLU A 89 16.10 -17.11 14.99
#